data_AF-A0A150L685-F1
#
_entry.id   AF-A0A150L685-F1
#
_cell.length_a   1.000
_cell.length_b   1.000
_cell.length_c   1.000
_cell.angle_alpha   90.00
_cell.angle_beta   90.00
_cell.angle_gamma   90.00
#
_symmetry.space_group_name_H-M   'P 1'
#
loop_
_entity.id
_entity.type
_entity.pdbx_description
1 polymer ?
#
loop_
_entity_poly.entity_id
_entity_poly.type
_entity_poly.pdbx_seq_one_letter_code
_entity_poly.pdbx_strand_id
1 'polypeptide(L)' 'MNRKEIEYKIQDLKADYVRLQHDLEKLEFVKGNLSPLEVQLEWIEKELKLLNEQLAKLD' A
#
# COMPACT_ATOMS: atom_id res chain seq x y z
N MET A 1 13.26 8.94 -10.61
CA MET A 1 13.25 8.69 -9.16
C MET A 1 14.58 8.10 -8.78
N ASN A 2 15.17 8.60 -7.71
CA ASN A 2 16.42 8.11 -7.16
C ASN A 2 16.11 6.99 -6.16
N ARG A 3 17.06 6.09 -5.88
CA ARG A 3 16.91 4.98 -4.92
C ARG A 3 16.19 5.39 -3.63
N LYS A 4 16.69 6.46 -2.99
CA LYS A 4 16.12 6.99 -1.74
C LYS A 4 14.65 7.42 -1.87
N GLU A 5 14.26 7.99 -3.00
CA GLU A 5 12.87 8.42 -3.22
C GLU A 5 11.93 7.21 -3.34
N ILE A 6 12.40 6.13 -3.97
CA ILE A 6 11.65 4.88 -4.10
C ILE A 6 11.50 4.22 -2.73
N GLU A 7 12.58 4.12 -1.95
CA GLU A 7 12.55 3.59 -0.59
C GLU A 7 11.61 4.39 0.32
N TYR A 8 11.63 5.73 0.20
CA TYR A 8 10.74 6.60 0.95
C TYR A 8 9.28 6.37 0.58
N LYS A 9 8.96 6.28 -0.73
CA LYS A 9 7.61 5.94 -1.18
C LYS A 9 7.16 4.56 -0.71
N ILE A 10 8.06 3.57 -0.72
CA ILE A 10 7.75 2.23 -0.21
C ILE A 10 7.40 2.28 1.28
N GLN A 11 8.14 3.06 2.09
CA GLN A 11 7.80 3.22 3.50
C GLN A 11 6.45 3.92 3.69
N ASP A 12 6.17 4.96 2.91
CA ASP A 12 4.92 5.71 2.98
C ASP A 12 3.72 4.82 2.62
N LEU A 13 3.81 4.08 1.51
CA LEU A 13 2.80 3.11 1.09
C LEU A 13 2.59 1.98 2.09
N LYS A 14 3.66 1.53 2.78
CA LYS A 14 3.53 0.55 3.87
C LYS A 14 2.79 1.13 5.07
N ALA A 15 3.02 2.40 5.40
CA ALA A 15 2.27 3.07 6.47
C ALA A 15 0.79 3.24 6.09
N ASP A 16 0.51 3.57 4.84
CA ASP A 16 -0.85 3.63 4.30
C ASP A 16 -1.53 2.26 4.34
N TYR A 17 -0.83 1.19 3.92
CA TYR A 17 -1.33 -0.18 3.99
C TYR A 17 -1.79 -0.56 5.41
N VAL A 18 -0.96 -0.29 6.42
CA VAL A 18 -1.28 -0.59 7.83
C VAL A 18 -2.49 0.21 8.31
N ARG A 19 -2.57 1.50 7.94
CA ARG A 19 -3.75 2.33 8.27
C ARG A 19 -5.02 1.77 7.61
N LEU A 20 -4.93 1.42 6.34
CA LEU A 20 -6.03 0.88 5.57
C LEU A 20 -6.54 -0.44 6.14
N GLN A 21 -5.62 -1.32 6.54
CA GLN A 21 -5.94 -2.58 7.19
C GLN A 21 -6.71 -2.35 8.50
N HIS A 22 -6.27 -1.37 9.30
CA HIS A 22 -6.95 -1.02 10.55
C HIS A 22 -8.36 -0.44 10.31
N ASP A 23 -8.54 0.33 9.22
CA ASP A 23 -9.86 0.82 8.82
C ASP A 23 -10.74 -0.29 8.27
N LEU A 24 -10.16 -1.28 7.59
CA LEU A 24 -10.84 -2.47 7.08
C LEU A 24 -11.36 -3.35 8.22
N GLU A 25 -10.54 -3.61 9.24
CA GLU A 25 -10.97 -4.30 10.46
C GLU A 25 -12.14 -3.58 11.16
N LYS A 26 -12.07 -2.24 11.25
CA LYS A 26 -13.18 -1.45 11.81
C LYS A 26 -14.43 -1.56 10.95
N LEU A 27 -14.32 -1.41 9.63
CA LEU A 27 -15.46 -1.47 8.71
C LEU A 27 -16.12 -2.85 8.69
N GLU A 28 -15.33 -3.91 8.81
CA GLU A 28 -15.82 -5.29 8.92
C GLU A 28 -16.65 -5.45 10.21
N PHE A 29 -16.16 -4.87 11.32
CA PHE A 29 -16.89 -4.85 12.58
C PHE A 29 -18.24 -4.11 12.46
N VAL A 30 -18.33 -3.03 11.68
CA VAL A 30 -19.59 -2.30 11.46
C VAL A 30 -20.48 -2.93 10.37
N LYS A 31 -20.11 -4.08 9.80
CA LYS A 31 -20.74 -4.68 8.60
C LYS A 31 -20.89 -3.68 7.44
N GLY A 32 -19.94 -2.76 7.32
CA GLY A 32 -19.91 -1.81 6.21
C GLY A 32 -19.38 -2.44 4.93
N ASN A 33 -19.39 -1.66 3.85
CA ASN A 33 -18.91 -2.13 2.56
C ASN A 33 -17.37 -2.13 2.52
N LEU A 34 -16.76 -3.32 2.43
CA LEU A 34 -15.30 -3.50 2.38
C LEU A 34 -14.72 -3.29 0.99
N SER A 35 -15.54 -3.39 -0.07
CA SER A 35 -15.07 -3.33 -1.46
C SER A 35 -14.22 -2.09 -1.80
N PRO A 36 -14.52 -0.87 -1.33
CA PRO A 36 -13.69 0.30 -1.62
C PRO A 36 -12.28 0.20 -0.99
N LEU A 37 -12.17 -0.37 0.20
CA LEU A 37 -10.90 -0.52 0.89
C LEU A 37 -10.09 -1.66 0.28
N GLU A 38 -10.71 -2.78 -0.08
CA GLU A 38 -10.01 -3.88 -0.75
C GLU A 38 -9.37 -3.42 -2.07
N VAL A 39 -10.09 -2.61 -2.86
CA VAL A 39 -9.54 -2.01 -4.10
C VAL A 39 -8.35 -1.11 -3.81
N GLN A 40 -8.39 -0.32 -2.74
CA GLN A 40 -7.27 0.52 -2.34
C GLN A 40 -6.07 -0.31 -1.87
N LEU A 41 -6.32 -1.40 -1.14
CA LEU A 41 -5.29 -2.31 -0.64
C LEU A 41 -4.58 -3.01 -1.81
N GLU A 42 -5.34 -3.50 -2.79
CA GLU A 42 -4.82 -4.10 -4.02
C GLU A 42 -4.01 -3.10 -4.86
N TRP A 43 -4.43 -1.83 -4.87
CA TRP A 43 -3.68 -0.76 -5.53
C TRP A 43 -2.34 -0.50 -4.84
N ILE A 44 -2.33 -0.41 -3.51
CA ILE A 44 -1.10 -0.22 -2.72
C ILE A 44 -0.12 -1.39 -2.95
N GLU A 45 -0.61 -2.63 -3.00
CA GLU A 45 0.24 -3.79 -3.29
C GLU A 45 0.86 -3.74 -4.69
N LYS A 46 0.07 -3.37 -5.70
CA LYS A 46 0.57 -3.19 -7.08
C LYS A 46 1.64 -2.11 -7.15
N GLU A 47 1.42 -0.98 -6.49
CA GLU A 47 2.36 0.14 -6.46
C GLU A 47 3.66 -0.25 -5.71
N LEU A 48 3.55 -0.93 -4.57
CA LEU A 48 4.70 -1.46 -3.82
C LEU A 48 5.52 -2.43 -4.65
N LYS A 49 4.87 -3.35 -5.38
CA LYS A 49 5.55 -4.28 -6.28
C LYS A 49 6.31 -3.53 -7.37
N LEU A 50 5.65 -2.57 -8.03
CA LEU A 50 6.25 -1.76 -9.08
C LEU A 50 7.47 -0.98 -8.56
N LEU A 51 7.37 -0.37 -7.38
CA LEU A 51 8.46 0.36 -6.76
C LEU A 51 9.63 -0.55 -6.38
N ASN A 52 9.36 -1.75 -5.85
CA ASN A 52 10.41 -2.73 -5.58
C ASN A 52 11.09 -3.22 -6.87
N GLU A 53 10.34 -3.45 -7.95
CA GLU A 53 10.92 -3.79 -9.26
C GLU A 53 11.79 -2.65 -9.81
N GLN A 54 11.37 -1.40 -9.64
CA GLN A 54 12.18 -0.24 -10.00
C GLN A 54 13.44 -0.17 -9.15
N LEU A 55 13.32 -0.36 -7.84
CA LEU A 55 14.46 -0.38 -6.90
C LEU A 55 15.48 -1.46 -7.26
N ALA A 56 15.01 -2.66 -7.61
CA ALA A 56 15.85 -3.77 -8.02
C ALA A 56 16.55 -3.53 -9.37
N LYS A 57 15.96 -2.74 -10.28
CA LYS A 57 16.61 -2.31 -11.53
C LYS A 57 17.66 -1.19 -11.32
N LEU A 58 17.62 -0.53 -10.17
CA LEU A 58 18.55 0.51 -9.74
C LEU A 58 19.66 -0.03 -8.81
N ASP A 59 19.63 -1.33 -8.50
CA ASP A 59 20.68 -2.11 -7.81
C ASP A 59 21.55 -2.83 -8.82
#